data_AF-A0A946MTS8-F1
#
_entry.id   AF-A0A946MTS8-F1
#
_cell.length_a   1.000
_cell.length_b   1.000
_cell.length_c   1.000
_cell.angle_alpha   90.00
_cell.angle_beta   90.00
_cell.angle_gamma   90.00
#
_symmetry.space_group_name_H-M   'P 1'
#
loop_
_entity.id
_entity.type
_entity.pdbx_description
1 polymer ?
#
loop_
_entity_poly.entity_id
_entity_poly.type
_entity_poly.pdbx_seq_one_letter_code
_entity_poly.pdbx_strand_id
1 'polypeptide(L)' 'YATRAEGTGYPAIFNIARDPREEMNVVGTEAWVIGAYMKIVGEYQASIKAYPNPQGFSLTTFPR' A
#
# COMPACT_ATOMS: atom_id res chain seq x y z
N TYR A 1 1.61 19.48 14.13
CA TYR A 1 2.31 19.24 12.85
C TYR A 1 2.68 17.76 12.84
N ALA A 2 1.87 16.93 12.18
CA ALA A 2 2.07 15.48 12.17
C ALA A 2 3.12 15.16 11.11
N THR A 3 4.37 15.01 11.54
CA THR A 3 5.44 14.46 10.69
C THR A 3 5.01 13.06 10.27
N ARG A 4 4.89 12.79 8.96
CA ARG A 4 4.79 11.41 8.45
C ARG A 4 6.06 10.70 8.90
N ALA A 5 5.98 9.94 9.99
CA ALA A 5 7.02 9.03 10.36
C ALA A 5 7.01 7.94 9.30
N GLU A 6 8.00 7.94 8.40
CA GLU A 6 8.26 6.78 7.55
C GLU A 6 8.63 5.61 8.48
N GLY A 7 7.62 4.84 8.87
CA GLY A 7 7.78 3.69 9.74
C GLY A 7 8.53 2.61 8.98
N THR A 8 9.77 2.34 9.38
CA THR A 8 10.62 1.26 8.86
C THR A 8 10.18 -0.12 9.40
N GLY A 9 8.87 -0.32 9.62
CA GLY A 9 8.31 -1.46 10.38
C GLY A 9 7.00 -2.01 9.80
N TYR A 10 6.00 -2.20 10.67
CA TYR A 10 4.69 -2.72 10.28
C TYR A 10 3.95 -1.78 9.33
N PRO A 11 3.07 -2.31 8.45
CA PRO A 11 2.22 -1.48 7.60
C PRO A 11 1.42 -0.48 8.44
N ALA A 12 1.30 0.75 7.95
CA ALA A 12 0.37 1.70 8.53
C ALA A 12 -1.06 1.31 8.13
N ILE A 13 -2.00 1.40 9.08
CA ILE A 13 -3.40 1.02 8.89
C ILE A 13 -4.26 2.25 9.15
N PHE A 14 -5.12 2.61 8.20
CA PHE A 14 -6.02 3.75 8.30
C PHE A 14 -7.45 3.32 7.97
N ASN A 15 -8.42 3.91 8.67
CA ASN A 15 -9.83 3.77 8.33
C ASN A 15 -10.25 4.95 7.45
N ILE A 16 -10.30 4.75 6.14
CA ILE A 16 -10.57 5.82 5.16
C ILE A 16 -11.96 6.48 5.33
N ALA A 17 -12.94 5.78 5.91
CA ALA A 17 -14.28 6.34 6.12
C ALA A 17 -14.30 7.31 7.31
N ARG A 18 -13.51 7.03 8.35
CA ARG A 18 -13.39 7.86 9.56
C ARG A 18 -12.28 8.89 9.46
N ASP A 19 -11.21 8.57 8.75
CA ASP A 19 -9.97 9.34 8.61
C ASP A 19 -9.53 9.37 7.13
N PRO A 20 -10.21 10.18 6.30
CA PRO A 20 -9.94 10.25 4.86
C PRO A 20 -8.60 10.89 4.52
N ARG A 21 -7.93 11.54 5.49
CA ARG A 21 -6.63 12.20 5.29
C ARG A 21 -5.45 11.35 5.77
N GLU A 22 -5.72 10.15 6.29
CA GLU A 22 -4.70 9.21 6.80
C GLU A 22 -3.83 9.83 7.91
N GLU A 23 -4.46 10.56 8.83
CA GLU A 23 -3.76 11.24 9.93
C GLU A 23 -3.62 10.34 11.17
N MET A 24 -4.46 9.32 11.31
CA MET A 24 -4.56 8.44 12.47
C MET A 24 -4.25 6.98 12.12
N ASN A 25 -2.98 6.61 12.26
CA ASN A 25 -2.55 5.21 12.12
C ASN A 25 -3.09 4.36 13.29
N VAL A 26 -3.90 3.35 12.98
CA VAL A 26 -4.55 2.45 13.95
C VAL A 26 -3.91 1.07 14.02
N VAL A 27 -2.70 0.89 13.50
CA VAL A 27 -2.01 -0.41 13.51
C VAL A 27 -1.92 -1.03 14.91
N GLY A 28 -1.79 -0.22 15.97
CA GLY A 28 -1.70 -0.71 17.35
C GLY A 28 -2.97 -1.42 17.85
N THR A 29 -4.15 -1.13 17.29
CA THR A 29 -5.44 -1.73 17.71
C THR A 29 -6.06 -2.61 16.63
N GLU A 30 -5.83 -2.30 15.36
CA GLU A 30 -6.46 -2.96 14.22
C GLU A 30 -5.53 -3.89 13.43
N ALA A 31 -4.38 -4.29 14.00
CA ALA A 31 -3.42 -5.18 13.33
C ALA A 31 -3.99 -6.53 12.86
N TRP A 32 -5.15 -6.96 13.36
CA TRP A 32 -5.80 -8.21 12.96
C TRP A 32 -6.11 -8.29 11.46
N VAL A 33 -6.25 -7.14 10.78
CA VAL A 33 -6.49 -7.10 9.32
C VAL A 33 -5.25 -7.45 8.49
N ILE A 34 -4.04 -7.41 9.08
CA ILE A 34 -2.78 -7.58 8.35
C ILE A 34 -2.73 -8.94 7.65
N GLY A 35 -3.21 -10.01 8.28
CA GLY A 35 -3.17 -11.35 7.68
C GLY A 35 -3.96 -11.45 6.37
N ALA A 36 -5.20 -10.94 6.36
CA ALA A 36 -6.04 -10.90 5.17
C ALA A 36 -5.45 -9.98 4.09
N TYR A 37 -4.93 -8.82 4.50
CA TYR A 37 -4.27 -7.88 3.59
C TYR A 37 -3.04 -8.50 2.91
N MET A 38 -2.16 -9.15 3.66
CA MET A 38 -0.96 -9.79 3.11
C MET A 38 -1.28 -10.92 2.13
N LYS A 39 -2.38 -11.67 2.36
CA LYS A 39 -2.85 -12.68 1.42
C LYS A 39 -3.23 -12.05 0.07
N ILE A 40 -4.01 -10.96 0.09
CA ILE A 40 -4.42 -10.23 -1.13
C ILE A 40 -3.20 -9.72 -1.90
N VAL A 41 -2.24 -9.12 -1.20
CA VAL A 41 -0.99 -8.64 -1.82
C VAL A 41 -0.21 -9.80 -2.44
N GLY A 42 -0.09 -10.94 -1.75
CA GLY A 42 0.58 -12.11 -2.27
C GLY A 42 -0.08 -12.69 -3.52
N GLU A 43 -1.42 -12.77 -3.53
CA GLU A 43 -2.19 -13.22 -4.70
C GLU A 43 -2.01 -12.27 -5.90
N TYR A 44 -2.03 -10.96 -5.66
CA TYR A 44 -1.76 -9.97 -6.70
C TYR A 44 -0.33 -10.04 -7.25
N GLN A 45 0.67 -10.23 -6.39
CA GLN A 45 2.06 -10.41 -6.84
C GLN A 45 2.22 -11.70 -7.66
N ALA A 46 1.50 -12.76 -7.32
CA ALA A 46 1.47 -13.99 -8.12
C ALA A 46 0.80 -13.75 -9.47
N SER A 47 -0.30 -12.99 -9.52
CA SER A 47 -0.99 -12.68 -10.78
C SER A 47 -0.14 -11.86 -11.74
N ILE A 48 0.68 -10.92 -11.24
CA ILE A 48 1.59 -10.12 -12.08
C ILE A 48 2.59 -10.99 -12.87
N LYS A 49 2.98 -12.15 -12.33
CA LYS A 49 3.90 -13.07 -13.04
C LYS A 49 3.25 -13.67 -14.30
N ALA A 50 1.94 -13.90 -14.26
CA ALA A 50 1.17 -14.39 -15.40
C ALA A 50 0.69 -13.23 -16.30
N TYR A 51 0.37 -12.09 -15.71
CA TYR A 51 -0.18 -10.91 -16.36
C TYR A 51 0.61 -9.67 -15.94
N PRO A 52 1.78 -9.42 -16.57
CA PRO A 52 2.63 -8.31 -16.16
C PRO A 52 1.91 -6.98 -16.37
N ASN A 53 2.10 -6.06 -15.41
CA ASN A 53 1.61 -4.69 -15.56
C ASN A 53 2.27 -4.04 -16.79
N PRO A 54 1.55 -3.18 -17.52
CA PRO A 54 2.13 -2.43 -18.62
C PRO A 54 3.34 -1.63 -18.13
N GLN A 55 4.27 -1.37 -19.05
CA GLN A 55 5.44 -0.58 -18.73
C GLN A 55 5.02 0.77 -18.13
N GLY A 56 5.61 1.11 -16.99
CA GLY A 56 5.38 2.40 -16.34
C GLY A 56 5.72 3.55 -17.29
N PHE A 57 4.95 4.63 -17.20
CA PHE A 57 5.24 5.85 -17.95
C PHE A 57 6.64 6.35 -17.60
N SER A 58 7.48 6.58 -18.63
CA SER A 58 8.82 7.13 -18.46
C SER A 58 8.82 8.62 -18.77
N LEU A 59 9.31 9.43 -17.83
CA LEU A 59 9.53 10.86 -18.02
C LEU A 59 10.80 11.17 -18.83
N THR A 60 11.62 10.16 -19.11
CA THR A 60 12.90 10.30 -19.81
C THR A 60 12.96 9.49 -21.09
N THR A 61 11.95 8.67 -21.40
CA THR A 61 11.89 7.84 -22.59
C THR A 61 10.53 8.04 -23.25
N PHE A 62 10.52 8.81 -24.35
CA PHE A 62 9.31 9.09 -25.12
C PHE A 62 9.17 8.07 -26.25
N PRO A 63 7.95 7.54 -26.50
CA PRO A 63 7.68 6.78 -27.72
C PRO A 63 8.02 7.64 -28.94
N ARG A 64 8.65 7.04 -29.96
CA ARG A 64 8.88 7.71 -31.26
C ARG A 64 7.60 7.77 -32.08
#